data_AF-A0A821A8T9-F1
#
_entry.id   AF-A0A821A8T9-F1
#
_cell.length_a   1.000
_cell.length_b   1.000
_cell.length_c   1.000
_cell.angle_alpha   90.00
_cell.angle_beta   90.00
_cell.angle_gamma   90.00
#
_symmetry.space_group_name_H-M   'P 1'
#
loop_
_entity.id
_entity.type
_entity.pdbx_description
1 polymer ?
#
loop_
_entity_poly.entity_id
_entity_poly.type
_entity_poly.pdbx_seq_one_letter_code
_entity_poly.pdbx_strand_id
1 'polypeptide(L)'
;MICFYIVGGSNNNIDPRFISHFSIFYISSPSRESLFRIFSTILQNHVITFSIEIQEIIPNIIKYTLQIYEDILRLFVPTPTKFYYIFSLRDLSRIIQSLLQTTPERFNTIERFLRVWLHECIRIFSDRFNDIKDNELFNKILQNIIDNNSLLKSHRSYLFRKPILFSDYRTILQNDEPKIYEDLQDYHAIKSIFDEIILEYKDKYGYIDIVLFNDALEHLTRIYRVLRLDRGHLLLIGTGGSGKKLLAKIAGFTAKCQIFEIQLTRNYNEISFREDLKILFYQIG
;
A
#
# COMPACT_ATOMS: atom_id res chain seq x y z
N MET A 1 -2.12 21.73 25.34
CA MET A 1 -1.26 20.79 24.59
C MET A 1 -1.80 19.39 24.83
N ILE A 2 -2.15 18.64 23.78
CA ILE A 2 -2.62 17.25 23.89
C ILE A 2 -1.45 16.35 23.49
N CYS A 3 -1.08 15.41 24.36
CA CYS A 3 0.00 14.47 24.11
C CYS A 3 -0.59 13.07 23.90
N PHE A 4 -0.15 12.38 22.85
CA PHE A 4 -0.48 10.97 22.63
C PHE A 4 0.71 10.11 23.02
N TYR A 5 0.44 9.03 23.74
CA TYR A 5 1.44 8.09 24.23
C TYR A 5 1.02 6.65 23.93
N ILE A 6 1.93 5.85 23.37
CA ILE A 6 1.69 4.43 23.12
C ILE A 6 2.23 3.64 24.31
N VAL A 7 1.32 3.03 25.05
CA VAL A 7 1.64 2.17 26.20
C VAL A 7 2.17 0.82 25.69
N GLY A 8 3.31 0.35 26.21
CA GLY A 8 3.80 -1.02 25.99
C GLY A 8 5.06 -1.19 25.13
N GLY A 9 5.72 -0.10 24.71
CA GLY A 9 7.09 -0.17 24.20
C GLY A 9 8.08 -0.38 25.35
N SER A 10 9.08 -1.24 25.18
CA SER A 10 10.01 -1.68 26.23
C SER A 10 10.88 -0.58 26.87
N ASN A 11 10.72 0.70 26.51
CA ASN A 11 11.63 1.78 26.90
C ASN A 11 10.98 3.14 27.19
N ASN A 12 9.72 3.19 27.61
CA ASN A 12 9.03 4.47 27.81
C ASN A 12 8.44 4.65 29.22
N ASN A 13 9.27 4.62 30.25
CA ASN A 13 8.83 5.07 31.58
C ASN A 13 8.85 6.60 31.62
N ILE A 14 7.68 7.23 31.61
CA ILE A 14 7.53 8.69 31.76
C ILE A 14 7.64 9.03 33.25
N ASP A 15 8.40 10.08 33.58
CA ASP A 15 8.55 10.55 34.97
C ASP A 15 7.17 10.90 35.58
N PRO A 16 6.79 10.29 36.72
CA PRO A 16 5.55 10.60 37.43
C PRO A 16 5.35 12.10 37.74
N ARG A 17 6.44 12.84 37.97
CA ARG A 17 6.38 14.30 38.19
C ARG A 17 5.86 15.02 36.95
N PHE A 18 6.33 14.62 35.77
CA PHE A 18 5.83 15.17 34.52
C PHE A 18 4.36 14.80 34.30
N ILE A 19 3.99 13.54 34.54
CA ILE A 19 2.61 13.05 34.41
C ILE A 19 1.64 13.82 35.32
N SER A 20 2.08 14.22 36.53
CA SER A 20 1.23 14.96 37.48
C SER A 20 0.67 16.29 36.95
N HIS A 21 1.28 16.86 35.90
CA HIS A 21 0.79 18.07 35.23
C HIS A 21 -0.29 17.81 34.18
N PHE A 22 -0.63 16.55 33.89
CA PHE A 22 -1.58 16.15 32.85
C PHE A 22 -2.78 15.39 33.41
N SER A 23 -3.92 15.55 32.75
CA SER A 23 -5.03 14.60 32.87
C SER A 23 -4.82 13.46 31.88
N ILE A 24 -4.82 12.22 32.37
CA ILE A 24 -4.58 11.03 31.54
C ILE A 24 -5.91 10.42 31.12
N PHE A 25 -6.08 10.22 29.82
CA PHE A 25 -7.21 9.47 29.26
C PHE A 25 -6.69 8.22 28.56
N TYR A 26 -7.24 7.07 28.92
CA TYR A 26 -6.95 5.81 28.24
C TYR A 26 -7.95 5.59 27.11
N ILE A 27 -7.43 5.50 25.88
CA ILE A 27 -8.25 5.20 24.69
C ILE A 27 -8.08 3.72 24.38
N SER A 28 -9.12 2.93 24.65
CA SER A 28 -9.15 1.52 24.27
C SER A 28 -9.28 1.35 22.77
N SER A 29 -8.83 0.19 22.27
CA SER A 29 -9.09 -0.17 20.88
C SER A 29 -10.59 -0.33 20.65
N PRO A 30 -11.12 0.14 19.50
CA PRO A 30 -12.53 0.03 19.17
C PRO A 30 -12.97 -1.43 19.07
N SER A 31 -14.25 -1.69 19.39
CA SER A 31 -14.82 -3.03 19.24
C SER A 31 -14.94 -3.43 17.77
N ARG A 32 -15.06 -4.73 17.50
CA ARG A 32 -15.27 -5.27 16.15
C ARG A 32 -16.52 -4.68 15.49
N GLU A 33 -17.60 -4.52 16.24
CA GLU A 33 -18.85 -3.94 15.76
C GLU A 33 -18.68 -2.46 15.40
N SER A 34 -17.89 -1.74 16.19
CA SER A 34 -17.56 -0.33 15.93
C SER A 34 -16.75 -0.20 14.64
N LEU A 35 -15.72 -1.02 14.47
CA LEU A 35 -14.91 -1.07 13.24
C LEU A 35 -15.76 -1.44 12.02
N PHE A 36 -16.60 -2.46 12.16
CA PHE A 36 -17.54 -2.86 11.11
C PHE A 36 -18.45 -1.70 10.70
N ARG A 37 -19.06 -1.00 11.66
CA ARG A 37 -19.94 0.14 11.39
C ARG A 37 -19.20 1.29 10.71
N ILE A 38 -18.02 1.67 11.21
CA ILE A 38 -17.23 2.77 10.66
C ILE A 38 -16.88 2.50 9.20
N PHE A 39 -16.22 1.37 8.93
CA PHE A 39 -15.74 1.08 7.57
C PHE A 39 -16.87 0.72 6.60
N SER A 40 -17.94 0.07 7.06
CA SER A 40 -19.12 -0.17 6.21
C SER A 40 -19.78 1.15 5.81
N THR A 41 -19.98 2.08 6.75
CA THR A 41 -20.60 3.38 6.44
C THR A 41 -19.79 4.16 5.40
N ILE A 42 -18.46 4.21 5.57
CA ILE A 42 -17.55 4.91 4.64
C ILE A 42 -17.66 4.29 3.24
N LEU A 43 -17.53 2.97 3.13
CA LEU A 43 -17.50 2.30 1.85
C LEU A 43 -18.87 2.24 1.17
N GLN A 44 -19.96 2.09 1.94
CA GLN A 44 -21.34 2.15 1.43
C GLN A 44 -21.64 3.51 0.83
N ASN A 45 -21.24 4.60 1.49
CA ASN A 45 -21.43 5.95 0.96
C ASN A 45 -20.67 6.17 -0.36
N HIS A 46 -19.48 5.59 -0.49
CA HIS A 46 -18.71 5.63 -1.74
C HIS A 46 -19.41 4.90 -2.88
N VAL A 47 -19.99 3.73 -2.61
CA VAL A 47 -20.58 2.90 -3.66
C VAL A 47 -22.02 3.24 -4.02
N ILE A 48 -22.60 4.33 -3.51
CA ILE A 48 -23.99 4.76 -3.83
C ILE A 48 -24.21 4.88 -5.34
N THR A 49 -23.20 5.30 -6.10
CA THR A 49 -23.27 5.48 -7.57
C THR A 49 -22.96 4.20 -8.35
N PHE A 50 -22.63 3.09 -7.68
CA PHE A 50 -22.30 1.81 -8.30
C PHE A 50 -23.55 0.94 -8.44
N SER A 51 -23.44 -0.21 -9.11
CA SER A 51 -24.55 -1.16 -9.22
C SER A 51 -25.04 -1.65 -7.86
N ILE A 52 -26.34 -1.94 -7.77
CA ILE A 52 -27.00 -2.43 -6.54
C ILE A 52 -26.27 -3.66 -5.97
N GLU A 53 -25.88 -4.57 -6.86
CA GLU A 53 -25.04 -5.72 -6.57
C GLU A 53 -23.76 -5.40 -5.78
N ILE A 54 -23.05 -4.31 -6.13
CA ILE A 54 -21.84 -3.85 -5.43
C ILE A 54 -22.20 -3.21 -4.09
N GLN A 55 -23.35 -2.54 -3.99
CA GLN A 55 -23.81 -1.93 -2.74
C GLN A 55 -24.15 -2.99 -1.68
N GLU A 56 -24.83 -4.06 -2.10
CA GLU A 56 -25.27 -5.15 -1.22
C GLU A 56 -24.11 -6.00 -0.68
N ILE A 57 -22.99 -6.09 -1.41
CA ILE A 57 -21.84 -6.91 -0.99
C ILE A 57 -20.92 -6.19 0.01
N ILE A 58 -20.99 -4.87 0.15
CA ILE A 58 -20.07 -4.10 1.02
C ILE A 58 -20.01 -4.62 2.47
N PRO A 59 -21.15 -4.87 3.16
CA PRO A 59 -21.11 -5.44 4.51
C PRO A 59 -20.32 -6.75 4.58
N ASN A 60 -20.40 -7.59 3.56
CA ASN A 60 -19.67 -8.85 3.52
C ASN A 60 -18.17 -8.60 3.30
N ILE A 61 -17.79 -7.69 2.39
CA ILE A 61 -16.39 -7.29 2.18
C ILE A 61 -15.75 -6.80 3.48
N ILE A 62 -16.45 -5.97 4.26
CA ILE A 62 -15.94 -5.48 5.55
C ILE A 62 -15.79 -6.63 6.55
N LYS A 63 -16.78 -7.55 6.64
CA LYS A 63 -16.68 -8.73 7.51
C LYS A 63 -15.46 -9.59 7.16
N TYR A 64 -15.25 -9.86 5.88
CA TYR A 64 -14.11 -10.64 5.40
C TYR A 64 -12.79 -9.92 5.71
N THR A 65 -12.73 -8.60 5.48
CA THR A 65 -11.53 -7.80 5.77
C THR A 65 -11.17 -7.83 7.26
N LEU A 66 -12.16 -7.72 8.15
CA LEU A 66 -11.95 -7.81 9.59
C LEU A 66 -11.50 -9.22 10.01
N GLN A 67 -12.06 -10.27 9.41
CA GLN A 67 -11.62 -11.64 9.67
C GLN A 67 -10.16 -11.86 9.22
N ILE A 68 -9.79 -11.42 8.01
CA ILE A 68 -8.39 -11.48 7.53
C ILE A 68 -7.46 -10.78 8.51
N TYR A 69 -7.84 -9.57 8.96
CA TYR A 69 -7.03 -8.78 9.87
C TYR A 69 -6.86 -9.45 11.24
N GLU A 70 -7.94 -10.01 11.80
CA GLU A 70 -7.88 -10.77 13.06
C GLU A 70 -6.97 -12.01 12.94
N ASP A 71 -7.07 -12.76 11.84
CA ASP A 71 -6.23 -13.93 11.58
C ASP A 71 -4.76 -13.53 11.40
N ILE A 72 -4.50 -12.40 10.74
CA ILE A 72 -3.14 -11.87 10.59
C ILE A 72 -2.52 -11.49 11.93
N LEU A 73 -3.26 -10.77 12.78
CA LEU A 73 -2.80 -10.40 14.11
C LEU A 73 -2.46 -11.60 14.98
N ARG A 74 -3.18 -12.72 14.81
CA ARG A 74 -2.94 -13.96 15.54
C ARG A 74 -1.72 -14.73 15.02
N LEU A 75 -1.55 -14.80 13.71
CA LEU A 75 -0.59 -15.70 13.07
C LEU A 75 0.77 -15.03 12.79
N PHE A 76 0.79 -13.72 12.54
CA PHE A 76 1.99 -12.98 12.14
C PHE A 76 2.44 -12.00 13.23
N VAL A 77 2.93 -12.55 14.33
CA VAL A 77 3.43 -11.77 15.48
C VAL A 77 4.87 -11.30 15.23
N PRO A 78 5.25 -10.07 15.63
CA PRO A 78 6.62 -9.59 15.49
C PRO A 78 7.61 -10.46 16.29
N THR A 79 8.70 -10.84 15.64
CA THR A 79 9.84 -11.57 16.24
C THR A 79 11.12 -10.77 16.01
N PRO A 80 12.24 -11.05 16.70
CA PRO A 80 13.51 -10.34 16.46
C PRO A 80 13.96 -10.38 14.98
N THR A 81 13.67 -11.48 14.28
CA THR A 81 13.95 -11.65 12.84
C THR A 81 12.89 -11.01 11.94
N LYS A 82 11.67 -10.79 12.44
CA LYS A 82 10.52 -10.23 11.71
C LYS A 82 9.91 -9.04 12.46
N PHE A 83 10.77 -8.10 12.87
CA PHE A 83 10.36 -6.94 13.68
C PHE A 83 9.40 -5.99 12.96
N TYR A 84 9.35 -6.07 11.64
CA TYR A 84 8.49 -5.25 10.76
C TYR A 84 7.07 -5.84 10.58
N TYR A 85 6.75 -6.97 11.22
CA TYR A 85 5.39 -7.55 11.25
C TYR A 85 4.53 -6.82 12.29
N ILE A 86 4.39 -5.51 12.09
CA ILE A 86 3.56 -4.66 12.94
C ILE A 86 2.31 -4.34 12.14
N PHE A 87 1.18 -4.88 12.57
CA PHE A 87 -0.13 -4.63 11.97
C PHE A 87 -0.96 -3.76 12.90
N SER A 88 -1.69 -2.81 12.33
CA SER A 88 -2.50 -1.85 13.09
C SER A 88 -3.78 -1.49 12.35
N LEU A 89 -4.68 -0.75 13.01
CA LEU A 89 -5.91 -0.24 12.39
C LEU A 89 -5.64 0.63 11.15
N ARG A 90 -4.43 1.19 11.03
CA ARG A 90 -4.00 1.91 9.81
C ARG A 90 -4.04 1.02 8.57
N ASP A 91 -3.80 -0.28 8.72
CA ASP A 91 -3.81 -1.23 7.62
C ASP A 91 -5.22 -1.44 7.08
N LEU A 92 -6.21 -1.56 7.98
CA LEU A 92 -7.62 -1.55 7.61
C LEU A 92 -8.00 -0.25 6.90
N SER A 93 -7.63 0.91 7.46
CA SER A 93 -7.90 2.20 6.83
C SER A 93 -7.29 2.33 5.43
N ARG A 94 -6.09 1.77 5.21
CA ARG A 94 -5.44 1.77 3.88
C ARG A 94 -6.17 0.89 2.86
N ILE A 95 -6.72 -0.26 3.27
CA ILE A 95 -7.55 -1.11 2.38
C ILE A 95 -8.76 -0.30 1.93
N ILE A 96 -9.46 0.32 2.88
CA ILE A 96 -10.65 1.12 2.58
C ILE A 96 -10.28 2.32 1.72
N GLN A 97 -9.23 3.08 2.08
CA GLN A 97 -8.76 4.23 1.29
C GLN A 97 -8.44 3.86 -0.16
N SER A 98 -7.89 2.65 -0.38
CA SER A 98 -7.59 2.18 -1.74
C SER A 98 -8.85 1.78 -2.50
N LEU A 99 -9.84 1.18 -1.83
CA LEU A 99 -11.17 0.92 -2.43
C LEU A 99 -11.93 2.21 -2.77
N LEU A 100 -11.72 3.29 -2.01
CA LEU A 100 -12.29 4.60 -2.32
C LEU A 100 -11.74 5.22 -3.62
N GLN A 101 -10.68 4.66 -4.20
CA GLN A 101 -10.15 5.09 -5.52
C GLN A 101 -10.90 4.44 -6.69
N THR A 102 -11.78 3.47 -6.43
CA THR A 102 -12.57 2.81 -7.47
C THR A 102 -13.61 3.76 -8.07
N THR A 103 -13.88 3.62 -9.37
CA THR A 103 -14.93 4.34 -10.09
C THR A 103 -15.95 3.37 -10.70
N PRO A 104 -17.22 3.76 -10.84
CA PRO A 104 -18.27 2.88 -11.38
C PRO A 104 -18.01 2.51 -12.85
N GLU A 105 -17.32 3.36 -13.60
CA GLU A 105 -16.95 3.11 -15.00
C GLU A 105 -15.97 1.94 -15.16
N ARG A 106 -14.97 1.84 -14.27
CA ARG A 106 -13.94 0.80 -14.34
C ARG A 106 -14.36 -0.46 -13.58
N PHE A 107 -15.03 -0.29 -12.44
CA PHE A 107 -15.45 -1.37 -11.54
C PHE A 107 -16.97 -1.53 -11.57
N ASN A 108 -17.51 -1.80 -12.76
CA ASN A 108 -18.94 -1.92 -13.02
C ASN A 108 -19.56 -3.28 -12.64
N THR A 109 -18.76 -4.29 -12.33
CA THR A 109 -19.20 -5.66 -12.02
C THR A 109 -18.68 -6.09 -10.66
N ILE A 110 -19.44 -6.96 -9.97
CA ILE A 110 -19.05 -7.55 -8.68
C ILE A 110 -17.65 -8.18 -8.77
N GLU A 111 -17.38 -8.94 -9.84
CA GLU A 111 -16.11 -9.63 -10.05
C GLU A 111 -14.90 -8.69 -10.04
N ARG A 112 -15.02 -7.54 -10.74
CA ARG A 112 -13.97 -6.51 -10.78
C ARG A 112 -13.78 -5.89 -9.41
N PHE A 113 -14.87 -5.58 -8.71
CA PHE A 113 -14.82 -4.96 -7.38
C PHE A 113 -14.20 -5.91 -6.33
N LEU A 114 -14.58 -7.19 -6.36
CA LEU A 114 -13.99 -8.21 -5.49
C LEU A 114 -12.50 -8.44 -5.81
N ARG A 115 -12.11 -8.38 -7.07
CA ARG A 115 -10.70 -8.57 -7.47
C ARG A 115 -9.82 -7.43 -6.96
N VAL A 116 -10.28 -6.18 -7.03
CA VAL A 116 -9.53 -5.05 -6.48
C VAL A 116 -9.44 -5.13 -4.95
N TRP A 117 -10.53 -5.50 -4.27
CA TRP A 117 -10.49 -5.77 -2.82
C TRP A 117 -9.46 -6.82 -2.44
N LEU A 118 -9.47 -7.98 -3.11
CA LEU A 118 -8.50 -9.04 -2.87
C LEU A 118 -7.07 -8.55 -3.09
N HIS A 119 -6.84 -7.80 -4.18
CA HIS A 119 -5.55 -7.21 -4.47
C HIS A 119 -5.09 -6.25 -3.36
N GLU A 120 -5.96 -5.37 -2.85
CA GLU A 120 -5.60 -4.47 -1.74
C GLU A 120 -5.23 -5.22 -0.47
N CYS A 121 -5.96 -6.29 -0.12
CA CYS A 121 -5.59 -7.17 0.98
C CYS A 121 -4.20 -7.78 0.77
N ILE A 122 -3.92 -8.28 -0.43
CA ILE A 122 -2.60 -8.83 -0.77
C ILE A 122 -1.51 -7.76 -0.64
N ARG A 123 -1.71 -6.55 -1.16
CA ARG A 123 -0.68 -5.49 -1.12
C ARG A 123 -0.42 -4.97 0.29
N ILE A 124 -1.43 -4.86 1.12
CA ILE A 124 -1.26 -4.29 2.46
C ILE A 124 -0.60 -5.27 3.44
N PHE A 125 -0.90 -6.57 3.28
CA PHE A 125 -0.40 -7.61 4.17
C PHE A 125 0.77 -8.40 3.55
N SER A 126 0.58 -8.99 2.38
CA SER A 126 1.54 -9.91 1.76
C SER A 126 2.85 -9.25 1.35
N ASP A 127 2.85 -7.97 0.99
CA ASP A 127 4.08 -7.26 0.61
C ASP A 127 5.06 -7.10 1.81
N ARG A 128 4.63 -7.39 3.05
CA ARG A 128 5.51 -7.45 4.22
C ARG A 128 6.17 -8.82 4.40
N PHE A 129 5.67 -9.87 3.76
CA PHE A 129 6.15 -11.23 3.99
C PHE A 129 7.37 -11.55 3.13
N ASN A 130 8.49 -11.85 3.79
CA ASN A 130 9.72 -12.23 3.11
C ASN A 130 9.86 -13.75 2.92
N ASP A 131 9.20 -14.55 3.77
CA ASP A 131 9.28 -16.00 3.70
C ASP A 131 8.20 -16.59 2.80
N ILE A 132 8.56 -17.61 2.02
CA ILE A 132 7.62 -18.39 1.19
C ILE A 132 6.52 -19.01 2.07
N LYS A 133 6.90 -19.53 3.25
CA LYS A 133 5.97 -20.15 4.22
C LYS A 133 4.89 -19.17 4.70
N ASP A 134 5.27 -17.92 4.97
CA ASP A 134 4.33 -16.90 5.43
C ASP A 134 3.36 -16.51 4.31
N ASN A 135 3.86 -16.39 3.08
CA ASN A 135 3.04 -16.15 1.90
C ASN A 135 2.07 -17.32 1.64
N GLU A 136 2.52 -18.58 1.78
CA GLU A 136 1.65 -19.76 1.69
C GLU A 136 0.57 -19.77 2.78
N LEU A 137 0.92 -19.40 4.01
CA LEU A 137 -0.03 -19.34 5.11
C LEU A 137 -1.07 -18.23 4.90
N PHE A 138 -0.64 -17.06 4.42
CA PHE A 138 -1.56 -15.99 4.04
C PHE A 138 -2.47 -16.39 2.88
N ASN A 139 -1.93 -17.07 1.85
CA ASN A 139 -2.72 -17.61 0.75
C ASN A 139 -3.77 -18.62 1.25
N LYS A 140 -3.46 -19.46 2.24
CA LYS A 140 -4.43 -20.35 2.87
C LYS A 140 -5.55 -19.59 3.59
N ILE A 141 -5.25 -18.49 4.29
CA ILE A 141 -6.28 -17.63 4.91
C ILE A 141 -7.24 -17.10 3.83
N LEU A 142 -6.70 -16.56 2.73
CA LEU A 142 -7.52 -16.05 1.62
C LEU A 142 -8.36 -17.16 0.98
N GLN A 143 -7.78 -18.33 0.74
CA GLN A 143 -8.50 -19.48 0.17
C GLN A 143 -9.63 -19.94 1.08
N ASN A 144 -9.40 -20.05 2.38
CA ASN A 144 -10.43 -20.44 3.35
C ASN A 144 -11.62 -19.47 3.34
N ILE A 145 -11.36 -18.16 3.28
CA ILE A 145 -12.43 -17.15 3.20
C ILE A 145 -13.20 -17.29 1.89
N ILE A 146 -12.52 -17.52 0.77
CA ILE A 146 -13.18 -17.67 -0.53
C ILE A 146 -14.00 -18.96 -0.57
N ASP A 147 -13.49 -20.07 -0.07
CA ASP A 147 -14.14 -21.39 -0.15
C ASP A 147 -15.33 -21.51 0.81
N ASN A 148 -15.32 -20.79 1.93
CA ASN A 148 -16.42 -20.74 2.89
C ASN A 148 -17.59 -19.84 2.45
N ASN A 149 -17.41 -19.00 1.42
CA ASN A 149 -18.43 -18.05 0.97
C ASN A 149 -18.83 -18.35 -0.47
N SER A 150 -20.07 -18.80 -0.67
CA SER A 150 -20.59 -19.26 -1.98
C SER A 150 -20.37 -18.25 -3.12
N LEU A 151 -20.60 -16.96 -2.84
CA LEU A 151 -20.43 -15.89 -3.82
C LEU A 151 -18.95 -15.61 -4.16
N LEU A 152 -18.03 -15.70 -3.19
CA LEU A 152 -16.60 -15.58 -3.51
C LEU A 152 -16.13 -16.79 -4.31
N LYS A 153 -16.63 -17.98 -3.94
CA LYS A 153 -16.30 -19.24 -4.59
C LYS A 153 -16.73 -19.28 -6.06
N SER A 154 -17.88 -18.73 -6.41
CA SER A 154 -18.33 -18.66 -7.81
C SER A 154 -17.40 -17.82 -8.69
N HIS A 155 -16.74 -16.81 -8.14
CA HIS A 155 -15.84 -15.91 -8.87
C HIS A 155 -14.35 -16.25 -8.71
N ARG A 156 -14.02 -17.38 -8.07
CA ARG A 156 -12.64 -17.75 -7.70
C ARG A 156 -11.64 -17.68 -8.87
N SER A 157 -12.02 -18.17 -10.04
CA SER A 157 -11.17 -18.16 -11.24
C SER A 157 -10.80 -16.74 -11.68
N TYR A 158 -11.74 -15.81 -11.59
CA TYR A 158 -11.52 -14.41 -11.95
C TYR A 158 -10.65 -13.68 -10.91
N LEU A 159 -10.89 -13.93 -9.62
CA LEU A 159 -10.17 -13.27 -8.52
C LEU A 159 -8.66 -13.58 -8.52
N PHE A 160 -8.30 -14.84 -8.79
CA PHE A 160 -6.90 -15.29 -8.81
C PHE A 160 -6.23 -15.25 -10.18
N ARG A 161 -6.92 -14.74 -11.22
CA ARG A 161 -6.35 -14.60 -12.55
C ARG A 161 -5.06 -13.77 -12.48
N LYS A 162 -4.00 -14.29 -13.08
CA LYS A 162 -2.72 -13.59 -13.23
C LYS A 162 -2.69 -12.84 -14.58
N PRO A 163 -1.97 -11.71 -14.65
CA PRO A 163 -1.35 -11.00 -13.52
C PRO A 163 -2.35 -10.17 -12.69
N ILE A 164 -1.94 -9.75 -11.50
CA ILE A 164 -2.74 -8.89 -10.61
C ILE A 164 -2.02 -7.54 -10.52
N LEU A 165 -2.36 -6.64 -11.44
CA LEU A 165 -1.67 -5.36 -11.65
C LEU A 165 -2.70 -4.24 -11.63
N PHE A 166 -2.80 -3.56 -10.49
CA PHE A 166 -3.66 -2.39 -10.37
C PHE A 166 -2.83 -1.12 -10.22
N SER A 167 -3.12 -0.13 -11.05
CA SER A 167 -2.53 1.19 -10.97
C SER A 167 -3.32 2.19 -11.80
N ASP A 168 -2.80 3.40 -11.90
CA ASP A 168 -3.40 4.48 -12.67
C ASP A 168 -2.38 5.31 -13.46
N TYR A 169 -1.25 4.70 -13.78
CA TYR A 169 -0.25 5.28 -14.67
C TYR A 169 -0.53 5.01 -16.16
N ARG A 170 -1.67 4.41 -16.53
CA ARG A 170 -1.94 4.08 -17.94
C ARG A 170 -1.99 5.33 -18.83
N THR A 171 -2.54 6.40 -18.28
CA THR A 171 -2.69 7.71 -18.94
C THR A 171 -1.56 8.67 -18.54
N ILE A 172 -0.48 8.20 -17.90
CA ILE A 172 0.55 9.09 -17.31
C ILE A 172 1.29 9.92 -18.35
N LEU A 173 1.45 9.38 -19.56
CA LEU A 173 2.11 10.01 -20.71
C LEU A 173 1.16 10.93 -21.50
N GLN A 174 -0.15 10.78 -21.26
CA GLN A 174 -1.17 11.63 -21.88
C GLN A 174 -1.38 12.84 -20.99
N ASN A 175 -0.81 13.97 -21.40
CA ASN A 175 -1.05 15.23 -20.71
C ASN A 175 -2.55 15.56 -20.80
N ASP A 176 -3.13 15.97 -19.68
CA ASP A 176 -4.55 16.36 -19.50
C ASP A 176 -5.58 15.25 -19.25
N GLU A 177 -5.21 13.96 -19.25
CA GLU A 177 -6.14 12.91 -18.83
C GLU A 177 -6.14 12.68 -17.30
N PRO A 178 -7.31 12.42 -16.69
CA PRO A 178 -7.38 12.06 -15.29
C PRO A 178 -6.68 10.72 -15.06
N LYS A 179 -5.98 10.60 -13.92
CA LYS A 179 -5.39 9.33 -13.51
C LYS A 179 -6.49 8.43 -12.97
N ILE A 180 -6.77 7.34 -13.66
CA ILE A 180 -7.87 6.42 -13.34
C ILE A 180 -7.30 5.10 -12.83
N TYR A 181 -7.67 4.74 -11.60
CA TYR A 181 -7.29 3.47 -10.98
C TYR A 181 -8.03 2.30 -11.61
N GLU A 182 -7.29 1.32 -12.14
CA GLU A 182 -7.87 0.17 -12.84
C GLU A 182 -6.98 -1.09 -12.83
N ASP A 183 -7.54 -2.22 -13.26
CA ASP A 183 -6.81 -3.45 -13.57
C ASP A 183 -6.14 -3.34 -14.94
N LEU A 184 -4.80 -3.35 -14.96
CA LEU A 184 -4.00 -3.21 -16.16
C LEU A 184 -3.87 -4.52 -16.95
N GLN A 185 -4.16 -5.67 -16.32
CA GLN A 185 -4.27 -7.02 -16.87
C GLN A 185 -3.10 -7.62 -17.65
N ASP A 186 -2.19 -6.85 -18.23
CA ASP A 186 -1.17 -7.33 -19.17
C ASP A 186 0.21 -6.70 -18.91
N TYR A 187 1.22 -7.55 -18.73
CA TYR A 187 2.61 -7.10 -18.59
C TYR A 187 3.12 -6.43 -19.87
N HIS A 188 2.70 -6.84 -21.06
CA HIS A 188 3.19 -6.25 -22.31
C HIS A 188 2.73 -4.79 -22.44
N ALA A 189 1.47 -4.51 -22.13
CA ALA A 189 0.93 -3.16 -22.12
C ALA A 189 1.68 -2.26 -21.12
N ILE A 190 1.91 -2.76 -19.90
CA ILE A 190 2.64 -2.02 -18.86
C ILE A 190 4.10 -1.80 -19.23
N LYS A 191 4.75 -2.82 -19.81
CA LYS A 191 6.13 -2.74 -20.26
C LYS A 191 6.30 -1.63 -21.30
N SER A 192 5.41 -1.56 -22.28
CA SER A 192 5.45 -0.54 -23.33
C SER A 192 5.41 0.87 -22.73
N ILE A 193 4.53 1.10 -21.74
CA ILE A 193 4.43 2.39 -21.04
C ILE A 193 5.74 2.70 -20.28
N PHE A 194 6.30 1.74 -19.56
CA PHE A 194 7.54 1.99 -18.81
C PHE A 194 8.77 2.11 -19.70
N ASP A 195 8.82 1.43 -20.85
CA ASP A 195 9.89 1.61 -21.83
C ASP A 195 9.90 3.06 -22.35
N GLU A 196 8.72 3.64 -22.63
CA GLU A 196 8.57 5.06 -22.99
C GLU A 196 8.99 6.00 -21.83
N ILE A 197 8.54 5.74 -20.60
CA ILE A 197 8.95 6.52 -19.42
C ILE A 197 10.46 6.48 -19.21
N ILE A 198 11.09 5.31 -19.43
CA ILE A 198 12.53 5.16 -19.30
C ILE A 198 13.27 5.95 -20.37
N LEU A 199 12.74 6.01 -21.60
CA LEU A 199 13.29 6.87 -22.65
C LEU A 199 13.23 8.34 -22.24
N GLU A 200 12.09 8.84 -21.77
CA GLU A 200 11.96 10.22 -21.27
C GLU A 200 12.91 10.52 -20.11
N TYR A 201 13.07 9.54 -19.19
CA TYR A 201 14.03 9.67 -18.11
C TYR A 201 15.47 9.78 -18.63
N LYS A 202 15.83 8.96 -19.62
CA LYS A 202 17.17 8.95 -20.23
C LYS A 202 17.50 10.29 -20.88
N ASP A 203 16.53 10.87 -21.57
CA ASP A 203 16.70 12.16 -22.23
C ASP A 203 16.92 13.29 -21.20
N LYS A 204 16.26 13.20 -20.04
CA LYS A 204 16.34 14.25 -19.01
C LYS A 204 17.52 14.12 -18.06
N TYR A 205 17.89 12.90 -17.67
CA TYR A 205 18.86 12.65 -16.59
C TYR A 205 20.09 11.86 -17.04
N GLY A 206 20.15 11.46 -18.32
CA GLY A 206 21.24 10.69 -18.88
C GLY A 206 21.01 9.18 -18.81
N TYR A 207 22.03 8.43 -19.24
CA TYR A 207 21.90 7.02 -19.52
C TYR A 207 21.61 6.15 -18.29
N ILE A 208 20.61 5.27 -18.43
CA ILE A 208 20.30 4.16 -17.52
C ILE A 208 20.33 2.85 -18.32
N ASP A 209 20.99 1.82 -17.78
CA ASP A 209 20.87 0.45 -18.28
C ASP A 209 19.92 -0.35 -17.38
N ILE A 210 18.71 -0.63 -17.87
CA ILE A 210 17.71 -1.44 -17.18
C ILE A 210 16.92 -2.25 -18.19
N VAL A 211 16.72 -3.53 -17.87
CA VAL A 211 15.84 -4.43 -18.61
C VAL A 211 14.63 -4.76 -17.73
N LEU A 212 13.43 -4.47 -18.24
CA LEU A 212 12.18 -4.75 -17.52
C LEU A 212 11.68 -6.17 -17.80
N PHE A 213 11.78 -7.02 -16.78
CA PHE A 213 11.12 -8.32 -16.69
C PHE A 213 9.87 -8.22 -15.79
N ASN A 214 9.00 -9.24 -15.80
CA ASN A 214 7.70 -9.20 -15.12
C ASN A 214 7.80 -8.82 -13.64
N ASP A 215 8.77 -9.38 -12.89
CA ASP A 215 8.96 -9.04 -11.48
C ASP A 215 9.38 -7.58 -11.28
N ALA A 216 10.19 -7.03 -12.19
CA ALA A 216 10.57 -5.61 -12.17
C ALA A 216 9.34 -4.71 -12.39
N LEU A 217 8.44 -5.09 -13.29
CA LEU A 217 7.17 -4.38 -13.53
C LEU A 217 6.24 -4.45 -12.32
N GLU A 218 6.17 -5.61 -11.65
CA GLU A 218 5.43 -5.73 -10.39
C GLU A 218 6.01 -4.82 -9.31
N HIS A 219 7.33 -4.83 -9.13
CA HIS A 219 7.99 -3.98 -8.14
C HIS A 219 7.82 -2.49 -8.46
N LEU A 220 7.96 -2.08 -9.72
CA LEU A 220 7.67 -0.70 -10.14
C LEU A 220 6.23 -0.30 -9.81
N THR A 221 5.27 -1.16 -10.13
CA THR A 221 3.86 -0.93 -9.82
C THR A 221 3.63 -0.78 -8.32
N ARG A 222 4.25 -1.65 -7.50
CA ARG A 222 4.17 -1.57 -6.03
C ARG A 222 4.77 -0.27 -5.50
N ILE A 223 5.96 0.10 -5.96
CA ILE A 223 6.65 1.33 -5.52
C ILE A 223 5.82 2.56 -5.91
N TYR A 224 5.40 2.65 -7.17
CA TYR A 224 4.59 3.75 -7.67
C TYR A 224 3.31 3.96 -6.84
N ARG A 225 2.58 2.88 -6.55
CA ARG A 225 1.37 2.94 -5.72
C ARG A 225 1.64 3.51 -4.33
N VAL A 226 2.75 3.14 -3.70
CA VAL A 226 3.09 3.64 -2.37
C VAL A 226 3.49 5.11 -2.43
N LEU A 227 4.24 5.53 -3.45
CA LEU A 227 4.63 6.94 -3.63
C LEU A 227 3.44 7.86 -3.90
N ARG A 228 2.34 7.31 -4.41
CA ARG A 228 1.09 8.04 -4.62
C ARG A 228 0.25 8.27 -3.38
N LEU A 229 0.50 7.52 -2.31
CA LEU A 229 -0.24 7.71 -1.07
C LEU A 229 0.26 8.98 -0.37
N ASP A 230 -0.66 9.75 0.18
CA ASP A 230 -0.29 10.86 1.05
C ASP A 230 0.56 10.35 2.21
N ARG A 231 1.76 10.93 2.36
CA ARG A 231 2.76 10.50 3.37
C ARG A 231 3.15 9.02 3.22
N GLY A 232 3.11 8.51 1.99
CA GLY A 232 3.57 7.19 1.62
C GLY A 232 5.07 7.00 1.89
N HIS A 233 5.42 5.86 2.45
CA HIS A 233 6.81 5.46 2.69
C HIS A 233 6.94 3.96 2.44
N LEU A 234 8.12 3.56 1.96
CA LEU A 234 8.41 2.18 1.60
C LEU A 234 9.81 1.80 2.09
N LEU A 235 9.92 0.62 2.69
CA LEU A 235 11.20 -0.01 3.00
C LEU A 235 11.48 -1.10 1.95
N LEU A 236 12.47 -0.86 1.09
CA LEU A 236 12.86 -1.79 0.03
C LEU A 236 13.96 -2.74 0.53
N ILE A 237 13.59 -3.96 0.88
CA ILE A 237 14.50 -5.01 1.36
C ILE A 237 14.89 -5.94 0.21
N GLY A 238 16.18 -6.26 0.07
CA GLY A 238 16.67 -7.25 -0.90
C GLY A 238 18.17 -7.19 -1.05
N THR A 239 18.77 -8.14 -1.77
CA THR A 239 20.21 -8.24 -1.99
C THR A 239 20.79 -7.06 -2.79
N GLY A 240 22.09 -6.77 -2.61
CA GLY A 240 22.78 -5.76 -3.40
C GLY A 240 22.70 -6.07 -4.91
N GLY A 241 22.58 -5.03 -5.75
CA GLY A 241 22.50 -5.19 -7.21
C GLY A 241 21.11 -5.50 -7.78
N SER A 242 20.09 -5.73 -6.95
CA SER A 242 18.73 -6.07 -7.40
C SER A 242 17.91 -4.91 -8.01
N GLY A 243 18.55 -3.79 -8.38
CA GLY A 243 17.88 -2.65 -9.04
C GLY A 243 16.97 -1.77 -8.16
N LYS A 244 16.81 -2.04 -6.85
CA LYS A 244 15.87 -1.32 -5.95
C LYS A 244 15.91 0.20 -6.07
N LYS A 245 17.12 0.78 -5.99
CA LYS A 245 17.32 2.24 -6.10
C LYS A 245 16.87 2.77 -7.46
N LEU A 246 17.16 2.03 -8.52
CA LEU A 246 16.81 2.41 -9.89
C LEU A 246 15.29 2.35 -10.11
N LEU A 247 14.65 1.27 -9.68
CA LEU A 247 13.19 1.13 -9.74
C LEU A 247 12.49 2.23 -8.92
N ALA A 248 13.04 2.59 -7.75
CA ALA A 248 12.51 3.69 -6.94
C ALA A 248 12.63 5.05 -7.66
N LYS A 249 13.74 5.30 -8.36
CA LYS A 249 13.91 6.52 -9.16
C LYS A 249 12.94 6.58 -10.34
N ILE A 250 12.77 5.48 -11.08
CA ILE A 250 11.83 5.41 -12.21
C ILE A 250 10.40 5.58 -11.71
N ALA A 251 10.02 4.91 -10.62
CA ALA A 251 8.69 5.06 -10.03
C ALA A 251 8.43 6.49 -9.51
N GLY A 252 9.43 7.12 -8.88
CA GLY A 252 9.35 8.52 -8.45
C GLY A 252 9.19 9.48 -9.63
N PHE A 253 9.95 9.28 -10.71
CA PHE A 253 9.81 10.04 -11.95
C PHE A 253 8.41 9.86 -12.57
N THR A 254 7.92 8.61 -12.62
CA THR A 254 6.56 8.28 -13.10
C THR A 254 5.48 8.96 -12.25
N ALA A 255 5.69 9.04 -10.94
CA ALA A 255 4.79 9.73 -10.01
C ALA A 255 4.89 11.27 -10.11
N LYS A 256 5.76 11.81 -10.97
CA LYS A 256 6.09 13.23 -11.08
C LYS A 256 6.64 13.81 -9.77
N CYS A 257 7.27 12.97 -8.95
CA CYS A 257 7.96 13.38 -7.73
C CYS A 257 9.37 13.87 -8.06
N GLN A 258 9.78 14.98 -7.43
CA GLN A 258 11.18 15.40 -7.45
C GLN A 258 12.00 14.47 -6.54
N ILE A 259 13.08 13.91 -7.08
CA ILE A 259 13.95 13.00 -6.35
C ILE A 259 15.02 13.83 -5.65
N PHE A 260 15.01 13.80 -4.33
CA PHE A 260 16.09 14.31 -3.50
C PHE A 260 16.92 13.13 -2.99
N GLU A 261 18.22 13.13 -3.29
CA GLU A 261 19.15 12.09 -2.85
C GLU A 261 20.37 12.74 -2.21
N ILE A 262 20.67 12.32 -0.98
CA ILE A 262 21.87 12.74 -0.26
C ILE A 262 23.10 12.11 -0.93
N GLN A 263 24.06 12.96 -1.30
CA GLN A 263 25.34 12.53 -1.85
C GLN A 263 26.42 12.53 -0.77
N LEU A 264 26.87 11.33 -0.39
CA LEU A 264 27.92 11.17 0.60
C LEU A 264 29.27 11.62 0.03
N THR A 265 29.92 12.54 0.72
CA THR A 265 31.31 12.95 0.47
C THR A 265 32.21 12.46 1.60
N ARG A 266 33.54 12.48 1.42
CA ARG A 266 34.50 12.01 2.45
C ARG A 266 34.35 12.73 3.80
N ASN A 267 33.88 13.98 3.78
CA ASN A 267 33.71 14.82 4.97
C ASN A 267 32.23 15.00 5.36
N TYR A 268 31.34 14.14 4.85
CA TYR A 268 29.91 14.23 5.15
C TYR A 268 29.66 13.94 6.63
N ASN A 269 29.05 14.91 7.32
CA ASN A 269 28.80 14.84 8.76
C ASN A 269 27.37 15.29 9.09
N GLU A 270 27.04 15.32 10.38
CA GLU A 270 25.71 15.70 10.85
C GLU A 270 25.32 17.13 10.43
N ILE A 271 26.28 18.06 10.36
CA ILE A 271 26.02 19.43 9.93
C ILE A 271 25.62 19.44 8.45
N SER A 272 26.38 18.76 7.59
CA SER A 272 26.04 18.60 6.17
C SER A 272 24.66 17.99 5.98
N PHE A 273 24.33 16.96 6.76
CA PHE A 273 23.01 16.33 6.73
C PHE A 273 21.88 17.28 7.12
N ARG A 274 22.06 18.09 8.17
CA ARG A 274 21.08 19.10 8.56
C ARG A 274 20.90 20.18 7.49
N GLU A 275 21.97 20.58 6.80
CA GLU A 275 21.87 21.52 5.67
C GLU A 275 21.12 20.91 4.49
N ASP A 276 21.40 19.66 4.12
CA ASP A 276 20.63 18.94 3.08
C ASP A 276 19.13 18.85 3.44
N LEU A 277 18.82 18.54 4.71
CA LEU A 277 17.44 18.53 5.19
C LEU A 277 16.78 19.91 5.12
N LYS A 278 17.50 20.99 5.46
CA LYS A 278 16.96 22.36 5.32
C LYS A 278 16.61 22.66 3.86
N ILE A 279 17.49 22.32 2.92
CA ILE A 279 17.23 22.49 1.48
C ILE A 279 15.97 21.73 1.09
N LEU A 280 15.84 20.48 1.53
CA LEU A 280 14.65 19.67 1.27
C LEU A 280 13.38 20.30 1.86
N PHE A 281 13.42 20.77 3.12
CA PHE A 281 12.28 21.43 3.76
C PHE A 281 11.88 22.72 3.02
N TYR A 282 12.85 23.53 2.59
CA TYR A 282 12.56 24.72 1.78
C TYR A 282 11.93 24.40 0.42
N GLN A 283 12.24 23.25 -0.18
CA GLN A 283 11.64 22.83 -1.45
C GLN A 283 10.18 22.40 -1.32
N ILE A 284 9.80 21.80 -0.18
CA ILE A 284 8.44 21.26 0.04
C ILE A 284 7.49 22.24 0.72
N GLY A 285 8.01 23.32 1.33
CA GLY A 285 7.24 24.36 2.03
C GLY A 285 7.35 24.27 3.54
#